data_AF-A0A3C0UFS2-F1
#
_entry.id   AF-A0A3C0UFS2-F1
#
_cell.length_a   1.000
_cell.length_b   1.000
_cell.length_c   1.000
_cell.angle_alpha   90.00
_cell.angle_beta   90.00
_cell.angle_gamma   90.00
#
_symmetry.space_group_name_H-M   'P 1'
#
loop_
_entity.id
_entity.type
_entity.pdbx_description
1 polymer ?
#
loop_
_entity_poly.entity_id
_entity_poly.type
_entity_poly.pdbx_seq_one_letter_code
_entity_poly.pdbx_strand_id
1 'polypeptide(L)' 'EIEVSDINNLKKGRITLGITVYLATHILPVILPAFKKRCPNIEVLIIEKNSTELDRSLSSGEIDFAIMHTL' A
#
# COMPACT_ATOMS: atom_id res chain seq x y z
N GLU A 1 -14.30 -28.40 -22.61
CA GLU A 1 -13.27 -27.39 -22.94
C GLU A 1 -12.48 -27.00 -21.69
N ILE A 2 -11.18 -26.74 -21.83
CA ILE A 2 -10.36 -26.12 -20.77
C ILE A 2 -10.61 -24.62 -20.90
N GLU A 3 -11.29 -24.04 -19.90
CA GLU A 3 -11.69 -22.63 -19.89
C GLU A 3 -10.44 -21.76 -19.69
N VAL A 4 -9.79 -21.43 -20.80
CA VAL A 4 -8.70 -20.45 -20.90
C VAL A 4 -9.35 -19.06 -20.98
N SER A 5 -9.89 -18.62 -19.86
CA SER A 5 -10.38 -17.26 -19.67
C SER A 5 -9.70 -16.69 -18.43
N ASP A 6 -9.09 -15.51 -18.56
CA ASP A 6 -8.48 -14.67 -17.50
C ASP A 6 -6.98 -14.81 -17.19
N ILE A 7 -6.15 -15.20 -18.16
CA ILE A 7 -4.68 -15.14 -18.01
C ILE A 7 -4.08 -13.71 -18.12
N ASN A 8 -4.82 -12.67 -18.53
CA ASN A 8 -4.15 -11.52 -19.16
C ASN A 8 -4.46 -10.07 -18.70
N ASN A 9 -5.07 -9.76 -17.54
CA ASN A 9 -5.18 -8.32 -17.22
C ASN A 9 -5.37 -7.81 -15.78
N LEU A 10 -4.99 -8.58 -14.76
CA LEU A 10 -5.09 -8.08 -13.38
C LEU A 10 -3.68 -7.94 -12.82
N LYS A 11 -3.26 -6.69 -12.57
CA LYS A 11 -2.05 -6.33 -11.82
C LYS A 11 -2.10 -6.98 -10.43
N LYS A 12 -1.80 -8.28 -10.35
CA LYS A 12 -1.59 -9.01 -9.10
C LYS A 12 -0.23 -8.58 -8.58
N GLY A 13 -0.19 -8.15 -7.34
CA GLY A 13 1.03 -7.63 -6.73
C GLY A 13 0.79 -7.27 -5.28
N ARG A 14 1.87 -7.02 -4.56
CA ARG A 14 1.84 -6.54 -3.19
C ARG A 14 2.53 -5.20 -3.15
N ILE A 15 1.94 -4.24 -2.45
CA ILE A 15 2.59 -2.98 -2.10
C ILE A 15 2.73 -2.90 -0.60
N THR A 16 3.82 -2.28 -0.15
CA THR A 16 4.10 -2.01 1.24
C THR A 16 4.03 -0.50 1.47
N LEU A 17 3.02 -0.09 2.23
CA LEU A 17 2.73 1.29 2.58
C LEU A 17 3.20 1.57 4.02
N GLY A 18 4.21 2.43 4.15
CA GLY A 18 4.60 3.00 5.42
C GLY A 18 3.73 4.20 5.79
N ILE A 19 3.32 4.31 7.06
CA ILE A 19 2.49 5.43 7.53
C ILE A 19 2.74 5.74 9.01
N THR A 20 2.62 7.01 9.41
CA THR A 20 2.64 7.36 10.84
C THR A 20 1.31 7.02 11.51
N VAL A 21 1.35 6.57 12.77
CA VAL A 21 0.16 6.09 13.50
C VAL A 21 -1.01 7.08 13.49
N TYR A 22 -0.73 8.37 13.69
CA TYR A 22 -1.76 9.41 13.67
C TYR A 22 -2.47 9.48 12.30
N LEU A 23 -1.71 9.48 11.21
CA LEU A 23 -2.27 9.51 9.87
C LEU A 23 -2.98 8.21 9.51
N ALA A 24 -2.48 7.07 9.99
CA ALA A 24 -3.06 5.75 9.75
C ALA A 24 -4.53 5.69 10.19
N THR A 25 -4.82 6.16 11.40
CA THR A 25 -6.18 6.15 11.98
C THR A 25 -7.19 7.00 11.23
N HIS A 26 -6.74 8.05 10.52
CA HIS A 26 -7.63 8.99 9.83
C HIS A 26 -7.74 8.69 8.32
N ILE A 27 -6.61 8.33 7.69
CA ILE A 27 -6.53 8.19 6.23
C ILE A 27 -6.93 6.78 5.78
N LEU A 28 -6.45 5.73 6.44
CA LEU A 28 -6.67 4.35 6.00
C LEU A 28 -8.15 3.96 5.88
N PRO A 29 -9.05 4.31 6.82
CA PRO A 29 -10.47 3.99 6.69
C PRO A 29 -11.13 4.58 5.45
N VAL A 30 -10.61 5.71 4.96
CA VAL A 30 -11.13 6.40 3.77
C VAL A 30 -10.51 5.86 2.48
N ILE A 31 -9.18 5.66 2.46
CA ILE A 31 -8.47 5.31 1.22
C ILE A 31 -8.52 3.82 0.90
N LEU A 32 -8.50 2.92 1.91
CA LEU A 32 -8.41 1.47 1.66
C LEU A 32 -9.65 0.93 0.94
N PRO A 33 -10.89 1.34 1.27
CA PRO A 33 -12.07 0.90 0.53
C PRO A 33 -12.04 1.38 -0.93
N ALA A 34 -11.65 2.63 -1.16
CA ALA A 34 -11.54 3.19 -2.51
C ALA A 34 -10.44 2.51 -3.32
N PHE A 35 -9.29 2.26 -2.70
CA PHE A 35 -8.17 1.53 -3.30
C PHE A 35 -8.58 0.10 -3.67
N LYS A 36 -9.20 -0.64 -2.75
CA LYS A 36 -9.63 -2.02 -2.98
C LYS A 36 -10.68 -2.13 -4.10
N LYS A 37 -11.56 -1.12 -4.26
CA LYS A 37 -12.50 -1.05 -5.39
C LYS A 37 -11.79 -0.84 -6.73
N ARG A 38 -10.74 0.00 -6.78
CA ARG A 38 -9.99 0.31 -8.02
C ARG A 38 -8.96 -0.77 -8.36
N CYS A 39 -8.38 -1.39 -7.34
CA CYS A 39 -7.26 -2.32 -7.44
C CYS A 39 -7.54 -3.59 -6.60
N PRO A 40 -8.58 -4.39 -6.94
CA PRO A 40 -8.99 -5.53 -6.11
C PRO A 40 -7.96 -6.66 -6.03
N ASN A 41 -7.00 -6.69 -6.95
CA ASN A 41 -5.96 -7.72 -7.05
C ASN A 41 -4.61 -7.30 -6.45
N ILE A 42 -4.54 -6.11 -5.84
CA ILE A 42 -3.32 -5.62 -5.17
C ILE A 42 -3.49 -5.79 -3.67
N GLU A 43 -2.56 -6.51 -3.05
CA GLU A 43 -2.45 -6.61 -1.60
C GLU A 43 -1.69 -5.40 -1.05
N VAL A 44 -2.21 -4.78 0.02
CA VAL A 44 -1.58 -3.65 0.69
C VAL A 44 -1.11 -4.11 2.06
N LEU A 45 0.20 -4.18 2.26
CA LEU A 45 0.82 -4.33 3.58
C LEU A 45 1.01 -2.94 4.17
N ILE A 46 0.61 -2.75 5.43
CA ILE A 46 0.76 -1.48 6.13
C ILE A 46 1.80 -1.63 7.22
N ILE A 47 2.75 -0.70 7.27
CA ILE A 47 3.80 -0.63 8.28
C ILE A 47 3.70 0.71 9.00
N GLU A 48 3.53 0.65 10.32
CA GLU A 48 3.48 1.84 11.16
C GLU A 48 4.86 2.12 11.75
N LYS A 49 5.42 3.30 11.44
CA LYS A 49 6.76 3.74 11.85
C LYS A 49 6.77 5.27 12.02
N ASN A 50 7.78 5.82 12.69
CA ASN A 50 7.97 7.28 12.72
C ASN A 50 8.57 7.81 11.41
N SER A 51 8.51 9.13 11.18
CA SER A 51 8.96 9.73 9.90
C SER A 51 10.42 9.41 9.56
N THR A 52 11.33 9.41 10.54
CA THR A 52 12.75 9.10 10.33
C THR A 52 12.96 7.65 9.89
N GLU A 53 12.22 6.73 10.49
CA GLU A 53 12.27 5.31 10.11
C GLU A 53 11.63 5.05 8.74
N LEU A 54 10.54 5.74 8.44
CA LEU A 54 9.86 5.68 7.14
C LEU A 54 10.77 6.18 6.01
N ASP A 55 11.45 7.31 6.23
CA ASP A 55 12.42 7.86 5.27
C ASP A 55 13.56 6.87 4.96
N ARG A 56 14.10 6.22 6.00
CA ARG A 56 15.11 5.17 5.85
C ARG A 56 14.58 3.95 5.11
N SER A 57 13.41 3.44 5.51
CA SER A 57 12.80 2.27 4.87
C SER A 57 12.41 2.55 3.42
N LEU A 58 12.03 3.79 3.08
CA LEU A 58 11.78 4.20 1.70
C LEU A 58 13.08 4.22 0.90
N SER A 59 14.14 4.79 1.47
CA SER A 59 15.47 4.86 0.85
C SER A 59 16.10 3.48 0.64
N SER A 60 15.81 2.50 1.52
CA SER A 60 16.29 1.13 1.40
C SER A 60 15.43 0.24 0.49
N GLY A 61 14.25 0.69 0.08
CA GLY A 61 13.29 -0.09 -0.69
C GLY A 61 12.52 -1.14 0.12
N GLU A 62 12.53 -1.06 1.45
CA GLU A 62 11.70 -1.91 2.32
C GLU A 62 10.20 -1.58 2.23
N ILE A 63 9.88 -0.32 1.90
CA ILE A 63 8.52 0.14 1.64
C ILE A 63 8.46 0.77 0.25
N ASP A 64 7.32 0.61 -0.42
CA ASP A 64 7.09 1.19 -1.75
C ASP A 64 6.62 2.64 -1.66
N PHE A 65 5.86 2.97 -0.62
CA PHE A 65 5.28 4.29 -0.39
C PHE A 65 5.33 4.66 1.09
N ALA A 66 5.44 5.95 1.39
CA ALA A 66 5.35 6.49 2.74
C ALA A 66 4.31 7.64 2.82
N ILE A 67 3.45 7.62 3.84
CA ILE A 67 2.56 8.72 4.20
C ILE A 67 3.00 9.25 5.57
N MET A 68 3.62 10.42 5.58
CA MET A 68 4.18 11.04 6.78
C MET A 68 4.10 12.56 6.69
N HIS A 69 4.24 13.23 7.84
CA HIS A 69 4.36 14.69 7.85
C HIS A 69 5.76 15.08 7.36
N THR A 70 5.82 16.05 6.45
CA THR A 70 7.05 16.82 6.25
C THR A 70 7.21 17.75 7.45
N LEU A 71 8.40 17.78 8.04
CA LEU A 71 8.80 18.89 8.90
C LEU A 71 9.04 20.14 8.06
#